data_AF-A0A3B8WP68-F1
#
_entry.id   AF-A0A3B8WP68-F1
#
_cell.length_a   1.000
_cell.length_b   1.000
_cell.length_c   1.000
_cell.angle_alpha   90.00
_cell.angle_beta   90.00
_cell.angle_gamma   90.00
#
_symmetry.space_group_name_H-M   'P 1'
#
loop_
_entity.id
_entity.type
_entity.pdbx_description
1 polymer ?
#
loop_
_entity_poly.entity_id
_entity_poly.type
_entity_poly.pdbx_seq_one_letter_code
_entity_poly.pdbx_strand_id
1 'polypeptide(L)'
;MKDAFINERTDELNHKWPDAIKREIPIYSRGNSIRSDFDRDYTRLIHSQAYSRLKHKTQVFYAPKNDHVCTRMEHVQHVASVAETIAKYLGLNVELTRAIAIGHDIGHAPFGHTGEDILNSLMAQKEGANAPKKFWHERNSLFFADYIETLSDPDGYEKTLNLTYAVRDGLICHCGEIDQQGIRPRKDDINLYDIKRPGLVQPFTWEGCVVKVSDKIAFLGRDIEDARRYHILDMGCYRQLRQIVGETLGMTKNGQTLSHSSGKAVNTTVLINDMIVDMCEQSTP
;
A
#
# COMPACT_ATOMS: atom_id res chain seq x y z
N MET A 1 23.23 8.26 -3.08
CA MET A 1 21.95 7.53 -2.95
C MET A 1 20.79 8.47 -2.68
N LYS A 2 20.87 9.42 -1.73
CA LYS A 2 19.83 10.45 -1.58
C LYS A 2 19.52 11.16 -2.91
N ASP A 3 18.24 11.38 -3.18
CA ASP A 3 17.70 12.02 -4.39
C ASP A 3 18.03 11.28 -5.71
N ALA A 4 18.39 9.99 -5.64
CA ALA A 4 18.76 9.19 -6.83
C ALA A 4 17.63 9.07 -7.88
N PHE A 5 16.36 9.25 -7.48
CA PHE A 5 15.18 9.13 -8.34
C PHE A 5 14.57 10.50 -8.68
N ILE A 6 15.26 11.62 -8.44
CA ILE A 6 14.68 12.95 -8.66
C ILE A 6 14.22 13.19 -10.10
N ASN A 7 14.91 12.61 -11.09
CA ASN A 7 14.53 12.71 -12.51
C ASN A 7 13.38 11.77 -12.89
N GLU A 8 13.07 10.81 -12.03
CA GLU A 8 12.01 9.81 -12.21
C GLU A 8 10.73 10.18 -11.46
N ARG A 9 10.79 11.22 -10.62
CA ARG A 9 9.68 11.75 -9.84
C ARG A 9 8.47 12.02 -10.72
N THR A 10 7.29 11.62 -10.29
CA THR A 10 6.04 11.94 -11.00
C THR A 10 5.63 13.38 -10.68
N ASP A 11 6.14 14.34 -11.44
CA ASP A 11 5.81 15.77 -11.35
C ASP A 11 5.64 16.39 -12.76
N GLU A 12 5.41 17.70 -12.84
CA GLU A 12 5.20 18.43 -14.10
C GLU A 12 6.34 18.30 -15.13
N LEU A 13 7.55 17.93 -14.70
CA LEU A 13 8.71 17.76 -15.58
C LEU A 13 8.80 16.34 -16.14
N ASN A 14 8.02 15.41 -15.61
CA ASN A 14 7.99 14.02 -16.04
C ASN A 14 7.13 13.84 -17.31
N HIS A 15 7.63 13.09 -18.28
CA HIS A 15 6.90 12.79 -19.52
C HIS A 15 5.56 12.08 -19.29
N LYS A 16 5.41 11.33 -18.18
CA LYS A 16 4.16 10.66 -17.78
C LYS A 16 3.16 11.56 -17.07
N TRP A 17 3.53 12.81 -16.77
CA TRP A 17 2.69 13.71 -15.98
C TRP A 17 1.28 13.90 -16.53
N PRO A 18 1.06 14.14 -17.85
CA PRO A 18 -0.28 14.36 -18.37
C PRO A 18 -1.20 13.16 -18.15
N ASP A 19 -0.66 11.95 -18.28
CA ASP A 19 -1.40 10.71 -18.04
C ASP A 19 -1.57 10.45 -16.55
N ALA A 20 -0.57 10.77 -15.73
CA ALA A 20 -0.60 10.57 -14.28
C ALA A 20 -1.73 11.38 -13.60
N ILE A 21 -1.94 12.64 -14.02
CA ILE A 21 -2.98 13.51 -13.45
C ILE A 21 -4.36 13.36 -14.11
N LYS A 22 -4.47 12.53 -15.15
CA LYS A 22 -5.72 12.36 -15.90
C LYS A 22 -6.85 11.88 -14.99
N ARG A 23 -8.03 12.45 -15.16
CA ARG A 23 -9.28 12.06 -14.49
C ARG A 23 -10.32 11.66 -15.55
N GLU A 24 -11.25 10.79 -15.18
CA GLU A 24 -12.35 10.39 -16.09
C GLU A 24 -13.28 11.57 -16.39
N ILE A 25 -13.51 12.42 -15.37
CA ILE A 25 -14.36 13.60 -15.46
C ILE A 25 -13.56 14.81 -14.95
N PRO A 26 -13.68 16.00 -15.56
CA PRO A 26 -13.10 17.22 -15.01
C PRO A 26 -13.62 17.48 -13.59
N ILE A 27 -12.71 17.70 -12.65
CA ILE A 27 -13.08 17.99 -11.27
C ILE A 27 -13.35 19.50 -11.11
N TYR A 28 -14.33 19.87 -10.29
CA TYR A 28 -14.67 21.28 -10.07
C TYR A 28 -13.45 22.08 -9.58
N SER A 29 -13.33 23.33 -10.01
CA SER A 29 -12.32 24.27 -9.53
C SER A 29 -12.98 25.42 -8.78
N ARG A 30 -12.40 25.83 -7.65
CA ARG A 30 -12.86 26.97 -6.84
C ARG A 30 -12.07 28.25 -7.10
N GLY A 31 -11.12 28.22 -8.06
CA GLY A 31 -10.25 29.37 -8.37
C GLY A 31 -9.22 29.74 -7.29
N ASN A 32 -9.23 29.06 -6.14
CA ASN A 32 -8.34 29.30 -4.99
C ASN A 32 -7.63 28.02 -4.49
N SER A 33 -7.46 27.02 -5.36
CA SER A 33 -6.82 25.76 -4.97
C SER A 33 -5.32 25.94 -4.81
N ILE A 34 -4.82 25.82 -3.59
CA ILE A 34 -3.38 25.75 -3.27
C ILE A 34 -2.82 24.32 -3.30
N ARG A 35 -3.70 23.32 -3.39
CA ARG A 35 -3.34 21.90 -3.37
C ARG A 35 -3.04 21.41 -4.79
N SER A 36 -2.04 20.55 -4.90
CA SER A 36 -1.82 19.75 -6.10
C SER A 36 -2.97 18.76 -6.34
N ASP A 37 -3.00 18.15 -7.53
CA ASP A 37 -3.95 17.09 -7.85
C ASP A 37 -3.82 15.87 -6.90
N PHE A 38 -2.60 15.52 -6.52
CA PHE A 38 -2.35 14.38 -5.63
C PHE A 38 -2.69 14.68 -4.17
N ASP A 39 -2.41 15.89 -3.67
CA ASP A 39 -2.84 16.27 -2.33
C ASP A 39 -4.37 16.41 -2.23
N ARG A 40 -5.01 16.83 -3.33
CA ARG A 40 -6.46 16.80 -3.45
C ARG A 40 -7.00 15.37 -3.38
N ASP A 41 -6.39 14.42 -4.08
CA ASP A 41 -6.77 13.00 -4.04
C ASP A 41 -6.59 12.39 -2.65
N TYR A 42 -5.44 12.64 -2.01
CA TYR A 42 -5.19 12.25 -0.62
C TYR A 42 -6.31 12.75 0.30
N THR A 43 -6.67 14.04 0.17
CA THR A 43 -7.73 14.62 1.00
C THR A 43 -9.08 13.96 0.72
N ARG A 44 -9.40 13.65 -0.54
CA ARG A 44 -10.66 12.98 -0.90
C ARG A 44 -10.73 11.56 -0.32
N LEU A 45 -9.61 10.83 -0.32
CA LEU A 45 -9.53 9.51 0.30
C LEU A 45 -9.77 9.55 1.80
N ILE A 46 -9.11 10.44 2.55
CA ILE A 46 -9.30 10.52 4.02
C ILE A 46 -10.71 10.95 4.44
N HIS A 47 -11.43 11.71 3.59
CA HIS A 47 -12.82 12.11 3.85
C HIS A 47 -13.84 11.06 3.39
N SER A 48 -13.40 10.00 2.71
CA SER A 48 -14.29 8.93 2.28
C SER A 48 -14.79 8.10 3.47
N GLN A 49 -16.00 7.56 3.33
CA GLN A 49 -16.55 6.62 4.29
C GLN A 49 -15.80 5.29 4.24
N ALA A 50 -15.28 4.89 3.08
CA ALA A 50 -14.47 3.68 2.94
C ALA A 50 -13.21 3.72 3.80
N TYR A 51 -12.49 4.85 3.79
CA TYR A 51 -11.35 5.08 4.67
C TYR A 51 -11.77 5.06 6.15
N SER A 52 -12.86 5.76 6.50
CA SER A 52 -13.37 5.79 7.87
C SER A 52 -13.72 4.40 8.40
N ARG A 53 -14.28 3.53 7.55
CA ARG A 53 -14.62 2.14 7.90
C ARG A 53 -13.40 1.26 8.18
N LEU A 54 -12.18 1.63 7.74
CA LEU A 54 -10.96 0.87 8.06
C LEU A 54 -10.70 0.78 9.56
N LYS A 55 -11.18 1.77 10.34
CA LYS A 55 -11.11 1.76 11.82
C LYS A 55 -11.75 0.52 12.44
N HIS A 56 -12.74 -0.06 11.78
CA HIS A 56 -13.49 -1.21 12.28
C HIS A 56 -13.20 -2.51 11.51
N LYS A 57 -12.14 -2.52 10.70
CA LYS A 57 -11.63 -3.73 10.02
C LYS A 57 -10.32 -4.13 10.68
N THR A 58 -10.21 -5.37 11.11
CA THR A 58 -8.96 -5.94 11.63
C THR A 58 -7.98 -6.21 10.48
N GLN A 59 -6.68 -6.10 10.75
CA GLN A 59 -5.64 -6.46 9.78
C GLN A 59 -5.52 -7.99 9.66
N VAL A 60 -4.88 -8.65 10.64
CA VAL A 60 -4.70 -10.12 10.66
C VAL A 60 -5.52 -10.80 11.74
N PHE A 61 -5.46 -10.29 12.97
CA PHE A 61 -6.11 -10.95 14.11
C PHE A 61 -7.51 -10.38 14.36
N TYR A 62 -8.52 -11.23 14.36
CA TYR A 62 -9.85 -10.84 14.82
C TYR A 62 -9.94 -10.97 16.34
N ALA A 63 -9.65 -9.88 17.07
CA ALA A 63 -9.88 -9.83 18.52
C ALA A 63 -10.67 -8.56 18.91
N PRO A 64 -12.01 -8.56 18.75
CA PRO A 64 -12.86 -7.38 18.92
C PRO A 64 -12.90 -6.82 20.35
N LYS A 65 -12.30 -7.52 21.33
CA LYS A 65 -12.21 -7.11 22.73
C LYS A 65 -10.82 -6.59 23.12
N ASN A 66 -9.89 -6.51 22.18
CA ASN A 66 -8.53 -6.03 22.43
C ASN A 66 -8.25 -4.80 21.57
N ASP A 67 -8.30 -3.63 22.20
CA ASP A 67 -8.04 -2.33 21.57
C ASP A 67 -6.61 -2.19 21.05
N HIS A 68 -5.71 -3.11 21.40
CA HIS A 68 -4.33 -3.17 20.90
C HIS A 68 -4.15 -4.05 19.67
N VAL A 69 -5.22 -4.61 19.10
CA VAL A 69 -5.15 -5.25 17.78
C VAL A 69 -5.07 -4.19 16.71
N CYS A 70 -4.10 -4.36 15.80
CA CYS A 70 -3.99 -3.51 14.63
C CYS A 70 -5.22 -3.62 13.74
N THR A 71 -5.87 -2.49 13.53
CA THR A 71 -6.89 -2.26 12.52
C THR A 71 -6.23 -1.96 11.18
N ARG A 72 -6.99 -2.07 10.09
CA ARG A 72 -6.52 -1.66 8.77
C ARG A 72 -6.21 -0.17 8.70
N MET A 73 -6.85 0.65 9.52
CA MET A 73 -6.55 2.08 9.56
C MET A 73 -5.12 2.33 10.08
N GLU A 74 -4.67 1.58 11.08
CA GLU A 74 -3.29 1.66 11.57
C GLU A 74 -2.30 1.07 10.55
N HIS A 75 -2.66 -0.03 9.89
CA HIS A 75 -1.89 -0.60 8.77
C HIS A 75 -1.61 0.45 7.69
N VAL A 76 -2.64 1.07 7.11
CA VAL A 76 -2.46 2.04 6.02
C VAL A 76 -1.67 3.27 6.46
N GLN A 77 -1.75 3.66 7.73
CA GLN A 77 -0.92 4.73 8.30
C GLN A 77 0.55 4.33 8.43
N HIS A 78 0.83 3.08 8.83
CA HIS A 78 2.19 2.53 8.83
C HIS A 78 2.76 2.46 7.41
N VAL A 79 1.99 1.95 6.44
CA VAL A 79 2.39 1.94 5.01
C VAL A 79 2.72 3.34 4.53
N ALA A 80 1.85 4.32 4.81
CA ALA A 80 2.08 5.71 4.41
C ALA A 80 3.35 6.30 5.05
N SER A 81 3.61 6.02 6.33
CA SER A 81 4.82 6.49 7.01
C SER A 81 6.11 5.90 6.41
N VAL A 82 6.11 4.60 6.12
CA VAL A 82 7.25 3.92 5.48
C VAL A 82 7.46 4.46 4.06
N ALA A 83 6.38 4.54 3.27
CA ALA A 83 6.43 4.98 1.89
C ALA A 83 6.88 6.44 1.76
N GLU A 84 6.38 7.33 2.63
CA GLU A 84 6.81 8.73 2.67
C GLU A 84 8.31 8.86 2.99
N THR A 85 8.82 8.06 3.93
CA THR A 85 10.24 8.07 4.30
C THR A 85 11.12 7.67 3.12
N ILE A 86 10.76 6.58 2.43
CA ILE A 86 11.48 6.09 1.25
C ILE A 86 11.38 7.11 0.11
N ALA A 87 10.18 7.60 -0.21
CA ALA A 87 9.97 8.56 -1.28
C ALA A 87 10.74 9.87 -1.06
N LYS A 88 10.73 10.41 0.18
CA LYS A 88 11.52 11.61 0.54
C LYS A 88 13.02 11.39 0.36
N TYR A 89 13.54 10.23 0.76
CA TYR A 89 14.97 9.96 0.65
C TYR A 89 15.40 9.80 -0.82
N LEU A 90 14.58 9.12 -1.63
CA LEU A 90 14.86 8.88 -3.05
C LEU A 90 14.59 10.09 -3.94
N GLY A 91 13.88 11.11 -3.46
CA GLY A 91 13.54 12.32 -4.23
C GLY A 91 12.28 12.18 -5.09
N LEU A 92 11.38 11.25 -4.75
CA LEU A 92 10.12 10.97 -5.43
C LEU A 92 8.97 11.88 -4.96
N ASN A 93 7.79 11.79 -5.60
CA ASN A 93 6.63 12.59 -5.26
C ASN A 93 5.94 12.05 -4.00
N VAL A 94 6.14 12.75 -2.90
CA VAL A 94 5.61 12.38 -1.58
C VAL A 94 4.07 12.45 -1.55
N GLU A 95 3.46 13.43 -2.21
CA GLU A 95 2.01 13.62 -2.21
C GLU A 95 1.30 12.46 -2.92
N LEU A 96 1.83 12.04 -4.09
CA LEU A 96 1.34 10.87 -4.80
C LEU A 96 1.51 9.60 -3.96
N THR A 97 2.71 9.40 -3.41
CA THR A 97 3.03 8.24 -2.57
C THR A 97 2.05 8.12 -1.40
N ARG A 98 1.80 9.23 -0.70
CA ARG A 98 0.89 9.29 0.44
C ARG A 98 -0.56 9.04 0.04
N ALA A 99 -1.01 9.60 -1.09
CA ALA A 99 -2.35 9.37 -1.62
C ALA A 99 -2.60 7.89 -1.93
N ILE A 100 -1.66 7.23 -2.61
CA ILE A 100 -1.74 5.79 -2.91
C ILE A 100 -1.75 4.99 -1.60
N ALA A 101 -0.81 5.25 -0.69
CA ALA A 101 -0.67 4.51 0.56
C ALA A 101 -1.91 4.58 1.45
N ILE A 102 -2.59 5.73 1.56
CA ILE A 102 -3.80 5.84 2.38
C ILE A 102 -5.03 5.20 1.75
N GLY A 103 -5.05 5.09 0.41
CA GLY A 103 -6.18 4.58 -0.34
C GLY A 103 -6.12 3.09 -0.66
N HIS A 104 -4.94 2.45 -0.62
CA HIS A 104 -4.74 1.12 -1.22
C HIS A 104 -5.73 0.06 -0.71
N ASP A 105 -6.11 0.15 0.57
CA ASP A 105 -6.87 -0.85 1.30
C ASP A 105 -8.37 -0.52 1.52
N ILE A 106 -8.87 0.59 0.93
CA ILE A 106 -10.26 1.03 1.15
C ILE A 106 -11.32 0.01 0.68
N GLY A 107 -10.99 -0.79 -0.32
CA GLY A 107 -11.82 -1.84 -0.90
C GLY A 107 -11.78 -3.17 -0.15
N HIS A 108 -11.07 -3.27 0.97
CA HIS A 108 -10.90 -4.57 1.60
C HIS A 108 -12.22 -5.16 2.12
N ALA A 109 -12.42 -6.48 1.92
CA ALA A 109 -13.54 -7.20 2.53
C ALA A 109 -13.50 -7.15 4.07
N PRO A 110 -14.65 -7.26 4.76
CA PRO A 110 -14.67 -7.58 6.19
C PRO A 110 -13.85 -8.85 6.49
N PHE A 111 -13.26 -8.95 7.68
CA PHE A 111 -12.45 -10.11 8.11
C PHE A 111 -11.19 -10.40 7.28
N GLY A 112 -10.65 -9.43 6.55
CA GLY A 112 -9.38 -9.62 5.85
C GLY A 112 -9.47 -10.66 4.73
N HIS A 113 -8.35 -11.31 4.41
CA HIS A 113 -8.27 -12.29 3.32
C HIS A 113 -9.27 -13.44 3.51
N THR A 114 -9.55 -13.85 4.74
CA THR A 114 -10.60 -14.83 5.05
C THR A 114 -11.96 -14.41 4.49
N GLY A 115 -12.30 -13.13 4.61
CA GLY A 115 -13.54 -12.61 4.02
C GLY A 115 -13.53 -12.64 2.49
N GLU A 116 -12.38 -12.37 1.88
CA GLU A 116 -12.23 -12.48 0.42
C GLU A 116 -12.40 -13.92 -0.06
N ASP A 117 -11.81 -14.89 0.64
CA ASP A 117 -11.91 -16.30 0.32
C ASP A 117 -13.36 -16.80 0.45
N ILE A 118 -14.07 -16.35 1.49
CA ILE A 118 -15.50 -16.64 1.66
C ILE A 118 -16.30 -16.03 0.51
N LEU A 119 -16.08 -14.75 0.18
CA LEU A 119 -16.76 -14.10 -0.94
C LEU A 119 -16.50 -14.84 -2.26
N ASN A 120 -15.24 -15.20 -2.53
CA ASN A 120 -14.83 -15.97 -3.69
C ASN A 120 -15.51 -17.34 -3.76
N SER A 121 -15.61 -18.04 -2.64
CA SER A 121 -16.29 -19.33 -2.54
C SER A 121 -17.79 -19.20 -2.83
N LEU A 122 -18.44 -18.14 -2.35
CA LEU A 122 -19.86 -17.87 -2.62
C LEU A 122 -20.11 -17.47 -4.08
N MET A 123 -19.19 -16.72 -4.69
CA MET A 123 -19.31 -16.32 -6.09
C MET A 123 -19.06 -17.47 -7.06
N ALA A 124 -18.16 -18.39 -6.73
CA ALA A 124 -17.90 -19.59 -7.53
C ALA A 124 -19.13 -20.52 -7.67
N GLN A 125 -20.12 -20.39 -6.79
CA GLN A 125 -21.39 -21.11 -6.86
C GLN A 125 -22.38 -20.50 -7.87
N LYS A 126 -22.07 -19.35 -8.46
CA LYS A 126 -22.94 -18.66 -9.41
C LYS A 126 -22.44 -18.86 -10.83
N GLU A 127 -23.34 -19.26 -11.71
CA GLU A 127 -23.08 -19.44 -13.15
C GLU A 127 -23.88 -18.44 -13.99
N GLY A 128 -23.50 -18.30 -15.27
CA GLY A 128 -24.17 -17.45 -16.25
C GLY A 128 -23.38 -16.21 -16.66
N ALA A 129 -23.86 -15.52 -17.70
CA ALA A 129 -23.17 -14.37 -18.29
C ALA A 129 -22.92 -13.20 -17.31
N ASN A 130 -23.74 -13.11 -16.26
CA ASN A 130 -23.67 -12.09 -15.21
C ASN A 130 -23.03 -12.61 -13.91
N ALA A 131 -22.41 -13.79 -13.91
CA ALA A 131 -21.76 -14.33 -12.74
C ALA A 131 -20.63 -13.38 -12.28
N PRO A 132 -20.57 -13.03 -10.98
CA PRO A 132 -19.54 -12.13 -10.48
C PRO A 132 -18.16 -12.77 -10.63
N LYS A 133 -17.21 -11.98 -11.15
CA LYS A 133 -15.80 -12.38 -11.25
C LYS A 133 -15.19 -12.52 -9.86
N LYS A 134 -14.06 -13.24 -9.77
CA LYS A 134 -13.26 -13.34 -8.55
C LYS A 134 -13.05 -11.96 -7.91
N PHE A 135 -13.30 -11.88 -6.61
CA PHE A 135 -13.07 -10.74 -5.75
C PHE A 135 -11.63 -10.70 -5.27
N TRP A 136 -11.09 -9.50 -5.25
CA TRP A 136 -9.78 -9.14 -4.70
C TRP A 136 -9.85 -7.66 -4.33
N HIS A 137 -9.33 -7.29 -3.15
CA HIS A 137 -9.54 -5.97 -2.55
C HIS A 137 -9.02 -4.84 -3.41
N GLU A 138 -7.94 -5.01 -4.15
CA GLU A 138 -7.24 -3.97 -4.89
C GLU A 138 -8.13 -3.45 -6.04
N ARG A 139 -8.78 -4.37 -6.77
CA ARG A 139 -9.80 -4.00 -7.76
C ARG A 139 -11.03 -3.42 -7.09
N ASN A 140 -11.38 -3.89 -5.90
CA ASN A 140 -12.48 -3.32 -5.15
C ASN A 140 -12.15 -1.91 -4.63
N SER A 141 -10.89 -1.59 -4.31
CA SER A 141 -10.43 -0.26 -3.90
C SER A 141 -10.61 0.72 -5.05
N LEU A 142 -10.21 0.32 -6.26
CA LEU A 142 -10.48 1.08 -7.48
C LEU A 142 -11.99 1.28 -7.70
N PHE A 143 -12.78 0.20 -7.60
CA PHE A 143 -14.23 0.27 -7.76
C PHE A 143 -14.91 1.20 -6.74
N PHE A 144 -14.43 1.18 -5.48
CA PHE A 144 -14.92 2.07 -4.44
C PHE A 144 -14.63 3.52 -4.77
N ALA A 145 -13.41 3.84 -5.20
CA ALA A 145 -13.03 5.20 -5.57
C ALA A 145 -13.81 5.72 -6.80
N ASP A 146 -14.06 4.85 -7.79
CA ASP A 146 -14.68 5.25 -9.05
C ASP A 146 -16.21 5.35 -8.96
N TYR A 147 -16.86 4.48 -8.18
CA TYR A 147 -18.31 4.28 -8.27
C TYR A 147 -19.08 4.27 -6.95
N ILE A 148 -18.45 4.04 -5.80
CA ILE A 148 -19.17 3.88 -4.52
C ILE A 148 -19.01 5.09 -3.62
N GLU A 149 -17.78 5.53 -3.41
CA GLU A 149 -17.48 6.62 -2.49
C GLU A 149 -17.74 7.96 -3.16
N THR A 150 -18.58 8.77 -2.52
CA THR A 150 -18.91 10.11 -2.96
C THR A 150 -18.55 11.14 -1.90
N LEU A 151 -18.32 12.37 -2.36
CA LEU A 151 -18.16 13.55 -1.52
C LEU A 151 -19.01 14.67 -2.13
N SER A 152 -19.62 15.49 -1.26
CA SER A 152 -20.34 16.68 -1.69
C SER A 152 -19.39 17.68 -2.36
N ASP A 153 -19.77 18.15 -3.54
CA ASP A 153 -19.12 19.25 -4.22
C ASP A 153 -19.52 20.62 -3.60
N PRO A 154 -19.01 21.76 -4.08
CA PRO A 154 -19.34 23.08 -3.52
C PRO A 154 -20.83 23.43 -3.60
N ASP A 155 -21.55 22.83 -4.56
CA ASP A 155 -22.97 23.07 -4.79
C ASP A 155 -23.84 22.05 -4.03
N GLY A 156 -23.22 21.15 -3.25
CA GLY A 156 -23.88 20.15 -2.43
C GLY A 156 -24.26 18.86 -3.16
N TYR A 157 -23.81 18.67 -4.40
CA TYR A 157 -24.07 17.42 -5.13
C TYR A 157 -23.00 16.38 -4.81
N GLU A 158 -23.45 15.15 -4.55
CA GLU A 158 -22.55 14.01 -4.36
C GLU A 158 -21.83 13.67 -5.67
N LYS A 159 -20.49 13.66 -5.63
CA LYS A 159 -19.63 13.26 -6.74
C LYS A 159 -18.68 12.17 -6.29
N THR A 160 -18.42 11.19 -7.15
CA THR A 160 -17.45 10.12 -6.87
C THR A 160 -16.06 10.67 -6.59
N LEU A 161 -15.17 9.89 -5.97
CA LEU A 161 -13.83 10.39 -5.63
C LEU A 161 -13.07 10.87 -6.88
N ASN A 162 -13.30 10.27 -8.05
CA ASN A 162 -12.77 10.72 -9.35
C ASN A 162 -11.27 11.05 -9.27
N LEU A 163 -10.50 10.14 -8.67
CA LEU A 163 -9.08 10.30 -8.39
C LEU A 163 -8.28 10.36 -9.69
N THR A 164 -7.07 10.92 -9.63
CA THR A 164 -6.10 10.87 -10.72
C THR A 164 -5.74 9.44 -11.09
N TYR A 165 -5.35 9.24 -12.34
CA TYR A 165 -4.95 7.95 -12.86
C TYR A 165 -3.79 7.33 -12.07
N ALA A 166 -2.75 8.09 -11.72
CA ALA A 166 -1.62 7.56 -10.96
C ALA A 166 -2.01 7.06 -9.57
N VAL A 167 -2.95 7.73 -8.89
CA VAL A 167 -3.48 7.25 -7.60
C VAL A 167 -4.28 5.97 -7.82
N ARG A 168 -5.25 5.98 -8.76
CA ARG A 168 -6.09 4.82 -9.10
C ARG A 168 -5.26 3.59 -9.47
N ASP A 169 -4.19 3.81 -10.24
CA ASP A 169 -3.25 2.79 -10.60
C ASP A 169 -2.53 2.19 -9.38
N GLY A 170 -2.01 3.05 -8.51
CA GLY A 170 -1.39 2.60 -7.27
C GLY A 170 -2.35 1.77 -6.41
N LEU A 171 -3.65 2.13 -6.37
CA LEU A 171 -4.67 1.35 -5.65
C LEU A 171 -4.82 -0.08 -6.17
N ILE A 172 -4.77 -0.31 -7.48
CA ILE A 172 -4.98 -1.66 -8.05
C ILE A 172 -3.67 -2.45 -8.18
N CYS A 173 -2.52 -1.79 -8.25
CA CYS A 173 -1.22 -2.41 -8.51
C CYS A 173 -0.34 -2.63 -7.26
N HIS A 174 -0.78 -2.22 -6.07
CA HIS A 174 0.05 -2.29 -4.85
C HIS A 174 0.33 -3.72 -4.34
N CYS A 175 -0.40 -4.73 -4.79
CA CYS A 175 -0.23 -6.11 -4.32
C CYS A 175 0.57 -7.00 -5.30
N GLY A 176 0.92 -8.19 -4.83
CA GLY A 176 1.60 -9.25 -5.55
C GLY A 176 2.92 -9.64 -4.90
N GLU A 177 3.32 -10.90 -5.03
CA GLU A 177 4.64 -11.37 -4.60
C GLU A 177 5.75 -10.60 -5.36
N ILE A 178 6.80 -10.24 -4.64
CA ILE A 178 7.99 -9.61 -5.24
C ILE A 178 8.99 -10.75 -5.28
N ASP A 179 8.80 -11.66 -6.23
CA ASP A 179 9.73 -12.75 -6.49
C ASP A 179 10.88 -12.30 -7.40
N GLN A 180 11.02 -10.98 -7.55
CA GLN A 180 11.98 -10.32 -8.42
C GLN A 180 12.96 -9.56 -7.53
N GLN A 181 14.24 -9.59 -7.87
CA GLN A 181 15.30 -8.83 -7.19
C GLN A 181 15.11 -7.30 -7.23
N GLY A 182 14.10 -6.81 -7.96
CA GLY A 182 13.71 -5.41 -8.00
C GLY A 182 12.35 -5.25 -8.65
N ILE A 183 11.75 -4.07 -8.49
CA ILE A 183 10.51 -3.68 -9.15
C ILE A 183 10.75 -2.40 -9.94
N ARG A 184 10.01 -2.25 -11.04
CA ARG A 184 10.10 -1.06 -11.90
C ARG A 184 8.71 -0.71 -12.42
N PRO A 185 8.44 0.58 -12.68
CA PRO A 185 7.17 0.98 -13.23
C PRO A 185 7.00 0.48 -14.67
N ARG A 186 5.76 0.26 -15.08
CA ARG A 186 5.43 0.04 -16.49
C ARG A 186 5.61 1.33 -17.31
N LYS A 187 5.72 1.19 -18.63
CA LYS A 187 5.94 2.34 -19.53
C LYS A 187 4.65 3.08 -19.84
N ASP A 188 3.64 2.33 -20.27
CA ASP A 188 2.41 2.89 -20.83
C ASP A 188 1.26 2.90 -19.82
N ASP A 189 0.33 3.84 -20.00
CA ASP A 189 -0.96 3.79 -19.33
C ASP A 189 -1.83 2.66 -19.93
N ILE A 190 -2.73 2.13 -19.12
CA ILE A 190 -3.61 1.03 -19.49
C ILE A 190 -4.99 1.29 -18.88
N ASN A 191 -6.01 0.67 -19.44
CA ASN A 191 -7.29 0.61 -18.75
C ASN A 191 -7.16 -0.28 -17.49
N LEU A 192 -7.29 0.32 -16.31
CA LEU A 192 -7.10 -0.37 -15.04
C LEU A 192 -8.10 -1.54 -14.84
N TYR A 193 -9.30 -1.46 -15.43
CA TYR A 193 -10.29 -2.55 -15.37
C TYR A 193 -9.95 -3.75 -16.27
N ASP A 194 -8.94 -3.62 -17.13
CA ASP A 194 -8.40 -4.74 -17.91
C ASP A 194 -7.45 -5.64 -17.12
N ILE A 195 -6.96 -5.19 -15.96
CA ILE A 195 -6.15 -6.00 -15.05
C ILE A 195 -7.00 -7.16 -14.52
N LYS A 196 -6.62 -8.40 -14.90
CA LYS A 196 -7.44 -9.59 -14.62
C LYS A 196 -7.15 -10.24 -13.26
N ARG A 197 -5.95 -10.03 -12.70
CA ARG A 197 -5.54 -10.61 -11.42
C ARG A 197 -4.51 -9.72 -10.70
N PRO A 198 -4.46 -9.77 -9.36
CA PRO A 198 -3.44 -9.05 -8.59
C PRO A 198 -2.03 -9.46 -8.97
N GLY A 199 -1.08 -8.52 -8.85
CA GLY A 199 0.33 -8.73 -9.14
C GLY A 199 0.69 -8.96 -10.62
N LEU A 200 -0.28 -8.97 -11.54
CA LEU A 200 -0.01 -9.22 -12.97
C LEU A 200 0.79 -8.09 -13.63
N VAL A 201 0.51 -6.86 -13.24
CA VAL A 201 1.14 -5.66 -13.79
C VAL A 201 1.83 -4.89 -12.69
N GLN A 202 2.90 -4.18 -13.04
CA GLN A 202 3.59 -3.28 -12.11
C GLN A 202 2.95 -1.89 -12.13
N PRO A 203 3.08 -1.12 -11.03
CA PRO A 203 2.62 0.27 -10.97
C PRO A 203 3.15 1.15 -12.11
N PHE A 204 2.46 2.24 -12.41
CA PHE A 204 2.76 3.17 -13.49
C PHE A 204 3.92 4.10 -13.13
N THR A 205 4.09 4.32 -11.84
CA THR A 205 5.02 5.27 -11.25
C THR A 205 5.96 4.57 -10.27
N TRP A 206 7.11 5.21 -10.01
CA TRP A 206 8.02 4.76 -8.97
C TRP A 206 7.40 4.94 -7.58
N GLU A 207 6.58 5.96 -7.38
CA GLU A 207 5.80 6.15 -6.15
C GLU A 207 4.89 4.97 -5.86
N GLY A 208 4.18 4.43 -6.87
CA GLY A 208 3.37 3.23 -6.73
C GLY A 208 4.21 1.99 -6.41
N CYS A 209 5.41 1.88 -6.98
CA CYS A 209 6.38 0.83 -6.65
C CYS A 209 6.83 0.93 -5.17
N VAL A 210 7.14 2.14 -4.69
CA VAL A 210 7.48 2.38 -3.29
C VAL A 210 6.35 1.96 -2.37
N VAL A 211 5.09 2.29 -2.68
CA VAL A 211 3.95 1.85 -1.85
C VAL A 211 3.82 0.33 -1.84
N LYS A 212 3.97 -0.33 -2.99
CA LYS A 212 3.94 -1.81 -3.08
C LYS A 212 4.99 -2.49 -2.18
N VAL A 213 6.18 -1.93 -2.07
CA VAL A 213 7.22 -2.45 -1.16
C VAL A 213 6.89 -2.09 0.29
N SER A 214 6.45 -0.86 0.53
CA SER A 214 6.14 -0.34 1.86
C SER A 214 5.01 -1.11 2.54
N ASP A 215 4.03 -1.56 1.77
CA ASP A 215 2.94 -2.42 2.24
C ASP A 215 3.47 -3.70 2.88
N LYS A 216 4.44 -4.34 2.22
CA LYS A 216 5.09 -5.56 2.73
C LYS A 216 5.97 -5.30 3.95
N ILE A 217 6.72 -4.20 3.95
CA ILE A 217 7.57 -3.82 5.09
C ILE A 217 6.70 -3.59 6.33
N ALA A 218 5.60 -2.84 6.19
CA ALA A 218 4.69 -2.54 7.29
C ALA A 218 3.96 -3.80 7.79
N PHE A 219 3.46 -4.61 6.85
CA PHE A 219 2.79 -5.88 7.13
C PHE A 219 3.67 -6.82 7.97
N LEU A 220 4.91 -7.09 7.51
CA LEU A 220 5.81 -8.04 8.17
C LEU A 220 6.16 -7.63 9.59
N GLY A 221 6.49 -6.35 9.80
CA GLY A 221 6.88 -5.85 11.11
C GLY A 221 5.73 -5.96 12.13
N ARG A 222 4.54 -5.51 11.75
CA ARG A 222 3.36 -5.50 12.64
C ARG A 222 2.90 -6.92 12.98
N ASP A 223 2.84 -7.80 11.99
CA ASP A 223 2.37 -9.17 12.17
C ASP A 223 3.28 -9.97 13.12
N ILE A 224 4.59 -9.78 13.04
CA ILE A 224 5.54 -10.38 13.99
C ILE A 224 5.26 -9.89 15.41
N GLU A 225 4.94 -8.62 15.59
CA GLU A 225 4.66 -8.05 16.92
C GLU A 225 3.36 -8.59 17.50
N ASP A 226 2.28 -8.58 16.71
CA ASP A 226 0.99 -9.08 17.12
C ASP A 226 1.06 -10.59 17.41
N ALA A 227 1.71 -11.38 16.55
CA ALA A 227 1.89 -12.82 16.77
C ALA A 227 2.69 -13.13 18.04
N ARG A 228 3.68 -12.29 18.42
CA ARG A 228 4.38 -12.42 19.71
C ARG A 228 3.49 -12.03 20.88
N ARG A 229 2.72 -10.94 20.77
CA ARG A 229 1.78 -10.49 21.80
C ARG A 229 0.69 -11.52 22.08
N TYR A 230 0.27 -12.27 21.07
CA TYR A 230 -0.71 -13.36 21.17
C TYR A 230 -0.11 -14.72 21.48
N HIS A 231 1.20 -14.81 21.74
CA HIS A 231 1.89 -16.07 22.02
C HIS A 231 1.75 -17.14 20.91
N ILE A 232 1.49 -16.71 19.67
CA ILE A 232 1.50 -17.57 18.48
C ILE A 232 2.95 -17.89 18.12
N LEU A 233 3.83 -16.88 18.22
CA LEU A 233 5.28 -17.07 18.16
C LEU A 233 5.82 -17.29 19.57
N ASP A 234 6.13 -18.55 19.89
CA ASP A 234 6.81 -18.89 21.12
C ASP A 234 8.30 -18.47 21.09
N MET A 235 9.01 -18.71 22.19
CA MET A 235 10.43 -18.36 22.28
C MET A 235 11.32 -19.18 21.35
N GLY A 236 10.88 -20.37 20.91
CA GLY A 236 11.56 -21.20 19.91
C GLY A 236 11.46 -20.58 18.52
N CYS A 237 10.23 -20.27 18.07
CA CYS A 237 9.97 -19.55 16.83
C CYS A 237 10.69 -18.20 16.80
N TYR A 238 10.72 -17.48 17.92
CA TYR A 238 11.44 -16.21 18.00
C TYR A 238 12.97 -16.36 17.87
N ARG A 239 13.55 -17.48 18.33
CA ARG A 239 14.98 -17.78 18.09
C ARG A 239 15.23 -18.08 16.61
N GLN A 240 14.36 -18.86 15.98
CA GLN A 240 14.44 -19.15 14.54
C GLN A 240 14.32 -17.87 13.71
N LEU A 241 13.36 -17.00 14.03
CA LEU A 241 13.21 -15.70 13.37
C LEU A 241 14.50 -14.85 13.49
N ARG A 242 15.12 -14.81 14.66
CA ARG A 242 16.40 -14.12 14.86
C ARG A 242 17.53 -14.71 14.00
N GLN A 243 17.56 -16.03 13.84
CA GLN A 243 18.53 -16.69 12.99
C GLN A 243 18.29 -16.33 11.52
N ILE A 244 17.05 -16.42 11.02
CA ILE A 244 16.68 -16.05 9.65
C ILE A 244 17.08 -14.61 9.36
N VAL A 245 16.71 -13.66 10.22
CA VAL A 245 17.08 -12.25 10.05
C VAL A 245 18.60 -12.07 10.03
N GLY A 246 19.32 -12.75 10.92
CA GLY A 246 20.78 -12.68 10.98
C GLY A 246 21.47 -13.24 9.73
N GLU A 247 20.97 -14.34 9.17
CA GLU A 247 21.47 -14.93 7.93
C GLU A 247 21.15 -14.05 6.72
N THR A 248 19.91 -13.58 6.60
CA THR A 248 19.46 -12.74 5.47
C THR A 248 20.18 -11.41 5.41
N LEU A 249 20.41 -10.74 6.55
CA LEU A 249 21.12 -9.46 6.61
C LEU A 249 22.64 -9.60 6.60
N GLY A 250 23.18 -10.82 6.41
CA GLY A 250 24.62 -11.05 6.42
C GLY A 250 25.30 -10.76 7.77
N MET A 251 24.54 -10.76 8.85
CA MET A 251 25.00 -10.45 10.21
C MET A 251 25.59 -11.68 10.93
N THR A 252 25.83 -12.78 10.23
CA THR A 252 26.48 -13.98 10.77
C THR A 252 27.96 -14.04 10.38
N LYS A 253 28.87 -14.06 11.37
CA LYS A 253 30.27 -14.52 11.20
C LYS A 253 30.49 -15.77 12.03
N ASN A 254 31.05 -16.82 11.42
CA ASN A 254 31.46 -18.07 12.09
C ASN A 254 30.35 -18.75 12.92
N GLY A 255 29.11 -18.81 12.42
CA GLY A 255 28.00 -19.48 13.10
C GLY A 255 27.52 -18.79 14.38
N GLN A 256 28.01 -17.58 14.68
CA GLN A 256 27.51 -16.71 15.73
C GLN A 256 26.98 -15.41 15.11
N THR A 257 25.77 -15.03 15.51
CA THR A 257 25.15 -13.75 15.12
C THR A 257 26.01 -12.62 15.70
N LEU A 258 26.63 -11.81 14.84
CA LEU A 258 27.40 -10.65 15.25
C LEU A 258 26.49 -9.68 15.98
N SER A 259 26.90 -9.28 17.17
CA SER A 259 26.24 -8.23 17.90
C SER A 259 26.54 -6.87 17.25
N HIS A 260 25.49 -6.23 16.73
CA HIS A 260 25.27 -4.77 16.61
C HIS A 260 25.60 -4.03 15.30
N SER A 261 24.53 -3.66 14.57
CA SER A 261 24.07 -2.25 14.47
C SER A 261 22.65 -2.06 15.06
N SER A 262 21.86 -3.14 15.16
CA SER A 262 20.57 -3.19 15.85
C SER A 262 20.54 -4.35 16.86
N GLY A 263 20.41 -4.05 18.16
CA GLY A 263 20.85 -4.94 19.24
C GLY A 263 19.88 -6.04 19.71
N LYS A 264 20.38 -7.27 19.89
CA LYS A 264 19.88 -8.40 20.74
C LYS A 264 18.44 -8.90 20.54
N ALA A 265 17.53 -8.12 19.97
CA ALA A 265 16.11 -8.39 19.82
C ALA A 265 15.63 -8.01 18.41
N VAL A 266 15.02 -8.96 17.70
CA VAL A 266 14.16 -8.65 16.54
C VAL A 266 12.89 -8.02 17.09
N ASN A 267 12.75 -6.72 16.87
CA ASN A 267 11.51 -5.98 17.09
C ASN A 267 11.16 -5.19 15.83
N THR A 268 9.89 -4.83 15.71
CA THR A 268 9.29 -4.18 14.55
C THR A 268 10.06 -2.96 14.10
N THR A 269 10.41 -2.08 15.04
CA THR A 269 11.11 -0.82 14.75
C THR A 269 12.47 -1.04 14.11
N VAL A 270 13.25 -1.99 14.64
CA VAL A 270 14.55 -2.35 14.10
C VAL A 270 14.42 -2.93 12.69
N LEU A 271 13.55 -3.93 12.52
CA LEU A 271 13.41 -4.63 11.26
C LEU A 271 12.94 -3.70 10.14
N ILE A 272 11.94 -2.86 10.42
CA ILE A 272 11.42 -1.87 9.47
C ILE A 272 12.50 -0.85 9.12
N ASN A 273 13.25 -0.34 10.11
CA ASN A 273 14.34 0.60 9.85
C ASN A 273 15.40 -0.01 8.91
N ASP A 274 15.86 -1.23 9.22
CA ASP A 274 16.92 -1.89 8.45
C ASP A 274 16.45 -2.14 7.00
N MET A 275 15.18 -2.52 6.79
CA MET A 275 14.58 -2.64 5.45
C MET A 275 14.46 -1.30 4.72
N ILE A 276 14.07 -0.22 5.40
CA ILE A 276 13.99 1.11 4.78
C ILE A 276 15.38 1.59 4.36
N VAL A 277 16.39 1.42 5.23
CA VAL A 277 17.77 1.82 4.93
C VAL A 277 18.31 1.03 3.77
N ASP A 278 18.16 -0.30 3.77
CA ASP A 278 18.61 -1.16 2.67
C ASP A 278 17.95 -0.75 1.33
N MET A 279 16.62 -0.58 1.33
CA MET A 279 15.90 -0.08 0.16
C MET A 279 16.44 1.28 -0.32
N CYS A 280 16.69 2.22 0.59
CA CYS A 280 17.21 3.54 0.27
C CYS A 280 18.66 3.51 -0.25
N GLU A 281 19.49 2.58 0.23
CA GLU A 281 20.92 2.47 -0.05
C GLU A 281 21.27 1.56 -1.24
N GLN A 282 20.36 0.67 -1.64
CA GLN A 282 20.58 -0.27 -2.76
C GLN A 282 19.70 0.02 -4.00
N SER A 283 18.69 0.88 -3.91
CA SER A 283 17.81 1.18 -5.06
C SER A 283 18.45 2.12 -6.08
N THR A 284 18.24 1.82 -7.36
CA THR A 284 18.58 2.70 -8.49
C THR A 284 17.42 2.73 -9.50
N PRO A 285 17.24 3.84 -10.26
CA PRO A 285 16.31 3.90 -11.39
C PRO A 285 16.51 2.79 -12.44
#